data_AF-A0A1Q7HRP1-F1
#
_entry.id   AF-A0A1Q7HRP1-F1
#
_cell.length_a   1.000
_cell.length_b   1.000
_cell.length_c   1.000
_cell.angle_alpha   90.00
_cell.angle_beta   90.00
_cell.angle_gamma   90.00
#
_symmetry.space_group_name_H-M   'P 1'
#
loop_
_entity.id
_entity.type
_entity.pdbx_description
1 polymer ?
#
loop_
_entity_poly.entity_id
_entity_poly.type
_entity_poly.pdbx_seq_one_letter_code
_entity_poly.pdbx_strand_id
1 'polypeptide(L)'
;MTRQYVVDLSPAQWIQERVHPFAQDIGSLVPDVFESYARVLHPARLAAPDGERDVTWRQIARANRRLFHPQMQFGNVAGTWSAREPHTSNWSSTPSPGTLTITLARALSRVLVAHTSSPRCWFAIWDGWGCVGRPVLPKFELPGRAYFLAEGDVDDVTQTACEGNFWFQSASLWWPDDRAWLVATEVDLDSTYVGGAAAAIDALLTDPALEAVRADIADGITAASDRINPAPTPGHR
;
A
#
# COMPACT_ATOMS: atom_id res chain seq x y z
N MET A 1 -2.52 9.38 19.92
CA MET A 1 -3.93 9.61 20.37
C MET A 1 -4.82 8.56 19.70
N THR A 2 -6.15 8.59 19.74
CA THR A 2 -6.97 7.80 18.78
C THR A 2 -7.33 8.72 17.61
N ARG A 3 -7.26 8.23 16.37
CA ARG A 3 -7.65 9.03 15.19
C ARG A 3 -9.07 9.58 15.33
N GLN A 4 -9.24 10.82 14.90
CA GLN A 4 -10.52 11.53 14.98
C GLN A 4 -11.03 11.86 13.58
N TYR A 5 -12.23 11.39 13.24
CA TYR A 5 -12.89 11.74 11.98
C TYR A 5 -13.22 13.24 11.93
N VAL A 6 -12.98 13.85 10.77
CA VAL A 6 -13.20 15.28 10.53
C VAL A 6 -14.32 15.51 9.51
N VAL A 7 -14.93 16.70 9.57
CA VAL A 7 -15.94 17.14 8.60
C VAL A 7 -15.37 18.08 7.54
N ASP A 8 -14.25 18.73 7.82
CA ASP A 8 -13.51 19.51 6.83
C ASP A 8 -12.63 18.57 6.00
N LEU A 9 -12.88 18.55 4.70
CA LEU A 9 -12.18 17.70 3.73
C LEU A 9 -11.13 18.46 2.92
N SER A 10 -10.96 19.76 3.18
CA SER A 10 -9.92 20.58 2.53
C SER A 10 -8.50 20.01 2.60
N PRO A 11 -8.09 19.22 3.64
CA PRO A 11 -6.76 18.61 3.66
C PRO A 11 -6.51 17.57 2.55
N ALA A 12 -7.57 17.03 1.94
CA ALA A 12 -7.47 16.06 0.84
C ALA A 12 -7.53 16.70 -0.56
N GLN A 13 -7.92 17.98 -0.66
CA GLN A 13 -8.22 18.64 -1.94
C GLN A 13 -7.04 18.60 -2.93
N TRP A 14 -5.82 18.79 -2.44
CA TRP A 14 -4.61 18.79 -3.28
C TRP A 14 -4.35 17.43 -3.95
N ILE A 15 -4.84 16.33 -3.36
CA ILE A 15 -4.77 14.99 -3.95
C ILE A 15 -5.81 14.90 -5.07
N GLN A 16 -7.06 15.31 -4.79
CA GLN A 16 -8.17 15.24 -5.74
C GLN A 16 -7.89 16.01 -7.04
N GLU A 17 -7.19 17.15 -6.94
CA GLU A 17 -6.86 18.00 -8.08
C GLU A 17 -5.75 17.45 -8.98
N ARG A 18 -4.99 16.43 -8.52
CA ARG A 18 -3.73 16.00 -9.13
C ARG A 18 -3.66 14.52 -9.49
N VAL A 19 -4.54 13.69 -8.94
CA VAL A 19 -4.56 12.26 -9.31
C VAL A 19 -5.01 12.07 -10.76
N HIS A 20 -4.34 11.14 -11.44
CA HIS A 20 -4.70 10.70 -12.78
C HIS A 20 -6.02 9.91 -12.78
N PRO A 21 -6.62 9.63 -13.95
CA PRO A 21 -7.78 8.76 -14.05
C PRO A 21 -7.57 7.38 -13.41
N PHE A 22 -8.68 6.72 -13.08
CA PHE A 22 -8.67 5.45 -12.35
C PHE A 22 -7.81 4.36 -13.02
N ALA A 23 -7.00 3.68 -12.21
CA ALA A 23 -6.25 2.46 -12.55
C ALA A 23 -5.32 2.55 -13.78
N GLN A 24 -4.76 3.73 -14.05
CA GLN A 24 -3.87 3.96 -15.20
C GLN A 24 -2.41 3.67 -14.85
N ASP A 25 -1.91 4.33 -13.81
CA ASP A 25 -0.50 4.35 -13.40
C ASP A 25 -0.40 4.74 -11.92
N ILE A 26 0.82 4.93 -11.41
CA ILE A 26 1.03 5.37 -10.02
C ILE A 26 0.36 6.73 -9.75
N GLY A 27 0.27 7.59 -10.76
CA GLY A 27 -0.43 8.88 -10.68
C GLY A 27 -1.91 8.75 -10.35
N SER A 28 -2.53 7.58 -10.58
CA SER A 28 -3.90 7.28 -10.14
C SER A 28 -4.02 7.14 -8.61
N LEU A 29 -2.90 6.95 -7.90
CA LEU A 29 -2.85 6.63 -6.46
C LEU A 29 -2.14 7.72 -5.66
N VAL A 30 -1.05 8.27 -6.20
CA VAL A 30 -0.18 9.26 -5.57
C VAL A 30 -0.01 10.43 -6.54
N PRO A 31 -0.25 11.69 -6.13
CA PRO A 31 -0.07 12.85 -6.99
C PRO A 31 1.34 12.99 -7.59
N ASP A 32 1.42 13.57 -8.78
CA ASP A 32 2.64 13.84 -9.56
C ASP A 32 3.49 15.03 -9.04
N VAL A 33 3.39 15.32 -7.73
CA VAL A 33 3.98 16.51 -7.10
C VAL A 33 5.26 16.22 -6.32
N PHE A 34 5.63 14.95 -6.18
CA PHE A 34 6.76 14.52 -5.37
C PHE A 34 8.03 14.35 -6.19
N GLU A 35 9.18 14.54 -5.54
CA GLU A 35 10.50 14.38 -6.18
C GLU A 35 10.77 12.92 -6.57
N SER A 36 10.31 11.97 -5.75
CA SER A 36 10.54 10.55 -6.01
C SER A 36 9.43 9.66 -5.45
N TYR A 37 9.42 8.41 -5.92
CA TYR A 37 8.41 7.41 -5.60
C TYR A 37 9.03 6.05 -5.27
N ALA A 38 8.42 5.36 -4.31
CA ALA A 38 8.72 3.96 -3.99
C ALA A 38 7.46 3.11 -4.05
N ARG A 39 7.66 1.83 -4.37
CA ARG A 39 6.69 0.77 -4.17
C ARG A 39 7.20 -0.16 -3.08
N VAL A 40 6.42 -0.32 -2.03
CA VAL A 40 6.66 -1.22 -0.89
C VAL A 40 5.83 -2.47 -1.11
N LEU A 41 6.50 -3.61 -1.21
CA LEU A 41 5.87 -4.89 -1.52
C LEU A 41 5.34 -5.54 -0.24
N HIS A 42 4.09 -5.99 -0.25
CA HIS A 42 3.54 -6.68 0.90
C HIS A 42 4.05 -8.13 0.93
N PRO A 43 4.43 -8.67 2.09
CA PRO A 43 4.94 -10.02 2.16
C PRO A 43 3.83 -11.04 1.87
N ALA A 44 4.20 -12.11 1.16
CA ALA A 44 3.47 -13.36 1.23
C ALA A 44 3.76 -14.04 2.58
N ARG A 45 3.04 -15.10 2.94
CA ARG A 45 3.29 -15.84 4.18
C ARG A 45 3.64 -17.28 3.87
N LEU A 46 4.47 -17.89 4.72
CA LEU A 46 4.69 -19.33 4.73
C LEU A 46 4.34 -19.88 6.11
N ALA A 47 3.55 -20.94 6.14
CA ALA A 47 3.27 -21.69 7.36
C ALA A 47 4.56 -22.38 7.85
N ALA A 48 4.86 -22.20 9.13
CA ALA A 48 5.96 -22.81 9.85
C ALA A 48 5.43 -23.46 11.15
N PRO A 49 6.19 -24.37 11.79
CA PRO A 49 5.75 -25.05 13.01
C PRO A 49 5.41 -24.11 14.18
N ASP A 50 6.03 -22.93 14.21
CA ASP A 50 5.91 -21.89 15.25
C ASP A 50 5.01 -20.72 14.85
N GLY A 51 4.34 -20.77 13.70
CA GLY A 51 3.44 -19.74 13.22
C GLY A 51 3.60 -19.46 11.72
N GLU A 52 3.21 -18.26 11.29
CA GLU A 52 3.49 -17.81 9.93
C GLU A 52 4.73 -16.92 9.89
N ARG A 53 5.53 -17.08 8.85
CA ARG A 53 6.65 -16.18 8.55
C ARG A 53 6.41 -15.42 7.26
N ASP A 54 6.89 -14.18 7.23
CA ASP A 54 6.87 -13.38 6.01
C ASP A 54 7.85 -13.93 4.97
N VAL A 55 7.42 -13.89 3.71
CA VAL A 55 8.21 -14.26 2.53
C VAL A 55 8.18 -13.10 1.55
N THR A 56 9.37 -12.63 1.20
CA THR A 56 9.59 -11.53 0.26
C THR A 56 9.29 -11.95 -1.18
N TRP A 57 8.90 -11.00 -2.01
CA TRP A 57 8.72 -11.20 -3.44
C TRP A 57 10.05 -11.61 -4.10
N ARG A 58 11.19 -11.10 -3.62
CA ARG A 58 12.52 -11.51 -4.07
C ARG A 58 12.80 -13.00 -3.82
N GLN A 59 12.40 -13.53 -2.66
CA GLN A 59 12.53 -14.96 -2.36
C GLN A 59 11.65 -15.79 -3.31
N ILE A 60 10.41 -15.37 -3.54
CA ILE A 60 9.47 -16.04 -4.46
C ILE A 60 9.98 -15.98 -5.89
N ALA A 61 10.42 -14.81 -6.35
CA ALA A 61 10.99 -14.62 -7.68
C ALA A 61 12.18 -15.55 -7.91
N ARG A 62 13.10 -15.63 -6.95
CA ARG A 62 14.24 -16.53 -7.02
C ARG A 62 13.79 -18.00 -7.09
N ALA A 63 12.84 -18.41 -6.25
CA ALA A 63 12.34 -19.78 -6.22
C ALA A 63 11.68 -20.18 -7.56
N ASN A 64 10.95 -19.25 -8.18
CA ASN A 64 10.21 -19.48 -9.42
C ASN A 64 10.99 -19.10 -10.68
N ARG A 65 12.28 -18.73 -10.55
CA ARG A 65 13.15 -18.29 -11.66
C ARG A 65 12.53 -17.12 -12.44
N ARG A 66 11.99 -16.16 -11.71
CA ARG A 66 11.44 -14.89 -12.20
C ARG A 66 12.42 -13.75 -11.90
N LEU A 67 12.31 -12.69 -12.68
CA LEU A 67 13.12 -11.49 -12.48
C LEU A 67 12.45 -10.59 -11.45
N PHE A 68 13.27 -10.08 -10.52
CA PHE A 68 12.85 -9.08 -9.56
C PHE A 68 13.07 -7.68 -10.16
N HIS A 69 12.00 -6.93 -10.38
CA HIS A 69 12.04 -5.58 -10.96
C HIS A 69 10.86 -4.72 -10.46
N PRO A 70 10.92 -3.38 -10.58
CA PRO A 70 9.93 -2.48 -9.97
C PRO A 70 8.47 -2.72 -10.37
N GLN A 71 8.23 -2.98 -11.66
CA GLN A 71 6.88 -3.17 -12.22
C GLN A 71 6.34 -4.61 -12.09
N MET A 72 7.06 -5.52 -11.41
CA MET A 72 6.65 -6.92 -11.33
C MET A 72 5.30 -7.07 -10.63
N GLN A 73 4.50 -8.08 -11.00
CA GLN A 73 3.21 -8.33 -10.36
C GLN A 73 3.26 -9.65 -9.58
N PHE A 74 2.66 -9.70 -8.39
CA PHE A 74 2.82 -10.85 -7.49
C PHE A 74 2.47 -12.15 -8.20
N GLY A 75 1.36 -12.18 -8.94
CA GLY A 75 0.95 -13.41 -9.64
C GLY A 75 1.94 -13.87 -10.71
N ASN A 76 2.55 -12.96 -11.48
CA ASN A 76 3.59 -13.32 -12.47
C ASN A 76 4.84 -13.90 -11.79
N VAL A 77 5.21 -13.31 -10.66
CA VAL A 77 6.34 -13.75 -9.85
C VAL A 77 6.05 -15.08 -9.16
N ALA A 78 4.85 -15.25 -8.61
CA ALA A 78 4.36 -16.46 -7.95
C ALA A 78 4.04 -17.60 -8.92
N GLY A 79 3.82 -17.28 -10.20
CA GLY A 79 3.40 -18.23 -11.23
C GLY A 79 1.92 -18.63 -11.13
N THR A 80 1.11 -17.93 -10.34
CA THR A 80 -0.33 -18.18 -10.17
C THR A 80 -1.06 -16.91 -9.72
N TRP A 81 -2.29 -16.73 -10.17
CA TRP A 81 -3.22 -15.71 -9.64
C TRP A 81 -4.15 -16.27 -8.57
N SER A 82 -4.11 -17.58 -8.32
CA SER A 82 -4.99 -18.22 -7.36
C SER A 82 -4.50 -17.98 -5.94
N ALA A 83 -5.30 -17.29 -5.14
CA ALA A 83 -5.08 -17.17 -3.70
C ALA A 83 -5.26 -18.51 -2.96
N ARG A 84 -5.89 -19.51 -3.59
CA ARG A 84 -6.21 -20.82 -2.99
C ARG A 84 -5.21 -21.91 -3.35
N GLU A 85 -4.38 -21.69 -4.36
CA GLU A 85 -3.42 -22.67 -4.85
C GLU A 85 -1.98 -22.14 -4.76
N PRO A 86 -1.43 -21.95 -3.56
CA PRO A 86 0.00 -21.70 -3.41
C PRO A 86 0.75 -22.97 -3.83
N HIS A 87 1.22 -23.00 -5.08
CA HIS A 87 1.74 -24.21 -5.71
C HIS A 87 3.15 -24.62 -5.27
N THR A 88 3.69 -24.15 -4.15
CA THR A 88 5.09 -24.50 -3.80
C THR A 88 5.35 -24.63 -2.31
N SER A 89 6.45 -25.29 -1.97
CA SER A 89 7.02 -25.36 -0.62
C SER A 89 7.56 -24.02 -0.10
N ASN A 90 7.44 -22.92 -0.85
CA ASN A 90 8.13 -21.66 -0.57
C ASN A 90 7.21 -20.53 -0.07
N TRP A 91 5.89 -20.66 -0.21
CA TRP A 91 4.88 -19.80 0.44
C TRP A 91 3.54 -20.55 0.57
N SER A 92 2.70 -20.13 1.52
CA SER A 92 1.40 -20.72 1.89
C SER A 92 0.21 -19.79 1.68
N SER A 93 0.42 -18.47 1.59
CA SER A 93 -0.64 -17.52 1.24
C SER A 93 -0.07 -16.31 0.52
N THR A 94 -0.93 -15.64 -0.26
CA THR A 94 -0.58 -14.42 -1.00
C THR A 94 -0.54 -13.22 -0.05
N PRO A 95 0.11 -12.10 -0.42
CA PRO A 95 -0.06 -10.86 0.30
C PRO A 95 -1.53 -10.46 0.35
N SER A 96 -1.93 -9.79 1.43
CA SER A 96 -3.31 -9.32 1.61
C SER A 96 -3.52 -8.03 0.80
N PRO A 97 -4.42 -8.03 -0.21
CA PRO A 97 -4.70 -6.81 -0.96
C PRO A 97 -5.33 -5.73 -0.07
N GLY A 98 -5.01 -4.46 -0.33
CA GLY A 98 -5.70 -3.34 0.30
C GLY A 98 -5.39 -3.06 1.76
N THR A 99 -4.41 -3.75 2.35
CA THR A 99 -4.02 -3.52 3.74
C THR A 99 -2.54 -3.81 3.98
N LEU A 100 -1.88 -2.93 4.72
CA LEU A 100 -0.55 -3.20 5.24
C LEU A 100 -0.62 -4.23 6.39
N THR A 101 0.46 -4.97 6.60
CA THR A 101 0.66 -5.62 7.90
C THR A 101 0.99 -4.55 8.95
N ILE A 102 0.64 -4.77 10.23
CA ILE A 102 1.00 -3.82 11.29
C ILE A 102 2.52 -3.59 11.39
N THR A 103 3.32 -4.61 11.04
CA THR A 103 4.79 -4.52 10.99
C THR A 103 5.25 -3.58 9.88
N LEU A 104 4.68 -3.69 8.67
CA LEU A 104 4.98 -2.76 7.58
C LEU A 104 4.51 -1.34 7.88
N ALA A 105 3.29 -1.18 8.43
CA ALA A 105 2.78 0.12 8.84
C ALA A 105 3.71 0.81 9.86
N ARG A 106 4.21 0.05 10.85
CA ARG A 106 5.17 0.54 11.84
C ARG A 106 6.53 0.88 11.22
N ALA A 107 7.04 0.06 10.31
CA ALA A 107 8.30 0.32 9.62
C ALA A 107 8.22 1.60 8.77
N LEU A 108 7.12 1.78 8.03
CA LEU A 108 6.84 3.00 7.27
C LEU A 108 6.77 4.23 8.17
N SER A 109 6.01 4.17 9.27
CA SER A 109 5.91 5.28 10.25
C SER A 109 7.28 5.70 10.76
N ARG A 110 8.08 4.72 11.20
CA ARG A 110 9.42 4.95 11.77
C ARG A 110 10.35 5.69 10.80
N VAL A 111 10.29 5.39 9.51
CA VAL A 111 11.08 6.09 8.49
C VAL A 111 10.50 7.47 8.23
N LEU A 112 9.22 7.54 7.89
CA LEU A 112 8.57 8.74 7.36
C LEU A 112 8.40 9.87 8.39
N VAL A 113 8.32 9.54 9.68
CA VAL A 113 8.24 10.55 10.76
C VAL A 113 9.47 11.46 10.81
N ALA A 114 10.63 10.98 10.37
CA ALA A 114 11.86 11.77 10.29
C ALA A 114 11.89 12.73 9.08
N HIS A 115 10.93 12.60 8.16
CA HIS A 115 10.86 13.35 6.90
C HIS A 115 9.61 14.24 6.82
N THR A 116 9.10 14.68 7.96
CA THR A 116 8.01 15.65 8.10
C THR A 116 8.35 16.64 9.20
N SER A 117 7.91 17.89 9.05
CA SER A 117 7.94 18.92 10.10
C SER A 117 6.65 18.96 10.92
N SER A 118 5.59 18.28 10.45
CA SER A 118 4.30 18.20 11.11
C SER A 118 4.14 16.89 11.90
N PRO A 119 3.75 16.96 13.19
CA PRO A 119 3.32 15.77 13.96
C PRO A 119 1.91 15.31 13.55
N ARG A 120 1.08 16.22 13.01
CA ARG A 120 -0.27 15.94 12.54
C ARG A 120 -0.22 15.18 11.23
N CYS A 121 -0.98 14.10 11.17
CA CYS A 121 -1.17 13.24 10.02
C CYS A 121 -2.66 13.08 9.70
N TRP A 122 -2.96 13.01 8.42
CA TRP A 122 -4.28 12.75 7.87
C TRP A 122 -4.36 11.28 7.44
N PHE A 123 -5.53 10.68 7.60
CA PHE A 123 -5.81 9.28 7.26
C PHE A 123 -7.11 9.21 6.46
N ALA A 124 -7.05 8.65 5.26
CA ALA A 124 -8.23 8.36 4.45
C ALA A 124 -8.62 6.89 4.61
N ILE A 125 -9.88 6.64 4.97
CA ILE A 125 -10.44 5.31 5.14
C ILE A 125 -11.47 5.10 4.04
N TRP A 126 -11.25 4.08 3.19
CA TRP A 126 -12.17 3.77 2.11
C TRP A 126 -13.54 3.37 2.65
N ASP A 127 -14.59 4.01 2.13
CA ASP A 127 -15.98 3.76 2.53
C ASP A 127 -16.42 2.32 2.25
N GLY A 128 -15.87 1.69 1.21
CA GLY A 128 -16.21 0.33 0.81
C GLY A 128 -15.85 -0.75 1.84
N TRP A 129 -15.01 -0.44 2.82
CA TRP A 129 -14.77 -1.35 3.96
C TRP A 129 -16.00 -1.49 4.87
N GLY A 130 -16.95 -0.55 4.83
CA GLY A 130 -18.18 -0.58 5.64
C GLY A 130 -17.95 -0.51 7.15
N CYS A 131 -16.72 -0.23 7.60
CA CYS A 131 -16.33 -0.40 9.00
C CYS A 131 -16.30 0.90 9.82
N VAL A 132 -16.45 2.07 9.17
CA VAL A 132 -16.47 3.37 9.87
C VAL A 132 -17.77 3.55 10.67
N GLY A 133 -18.88 2.94 10.22
CA GLY A 133 -20.15 2.94 10.95
C GLY A 133 -20.80 4.33 11.13
N ARG A 134 -20.34 5.35 10.39
CA ARG A 134 -20.79 6.74 10.49
C ARG A 134 -21.19 7.31 9.12
N PRO A 135 -22.32 6.87 8.54
CA PRO A 135 -22.71 7.20 7.17
C PRO A 135 -22.99 8.69 6.94
N VAL A 136 -23.20 9.47 8.00
CA VAL A 136 -23.46 10.92 7.94
C VAL A 136 -22.19 11.77 7.80
N LEU A 137 -21.00 11.18 8.01
CA LEU A 137 -19.75 11.92 7.81
C LEU A 137 -19.54 12.22 6.33
N PRO A 138 -19.05 13.43 6.00
CA PRO A 138 -18.75 13.77 4.62
C PRO A 138 -17.60 12.91 4.10
N LYS A 139 -17.57 12.73 2.78
CA LYS A 139 -16.55 11.94 2.08
C LYS A 139 -15.95 12.79 0.97
N PHE A 140 -14.67 12.57 0.70
CA PHE A 140 -14.04 13.07 -0.52
C PHE A 140 -13.90 11.92 -1.53
N GLU A 141 -13.92 12.27 -2.81
CA GLU A 141 -13.86 11.32 -3.92
C GLU A 141 -12.49 11.39 -4.59
N LEU A 142 -11.89 10.23 -4.81
CA LEU A 142 -10.88 10.01 -5.84
C LEU A 142 -11.51 9.13 -6.94
N PRO A 143 -10.93 9.02 -8.14
CA PRO A 143 -11.49 8.18 -9.19
C PRO A 143 -11.83 6.77 -8.69
N GLY A 144 -13.11 6.39 -8.76
CA GLY A 144 -13.61 5.06 -8.36
C GLY A 144 -13.64 4.77 -6.85
N ARG A 145 -13.37 5.75 -5.96
CA ARG A 145 -13.24 5.54 -4.51
C ARG A 145 -13.71 6.75 -3.70
N ALA A 146 -14.57 6.51 -2.71
CA ALA A 146 -14.96 7.49 -1.70
C ALA A 146 -14.28 7.22 -0.36
N TYR A 147 -13.83 8.26 0.34
CA TYR A 147 -13.09 8.14 1.59
C TYR A 147 -13.64 9.03 2.70
N PHE A 148 -13.70 8.47 3.91
CA PHE A 148 -13.77 9.27 5.13
C PHE A 148 -12.38 9.79 5.48
N LEU A 149 -12.31 10.98 6.08
CA LEU A 149 -11.06 11.59 6.52
C LEU A 149 -10.99 11.63 8.04
N ALA A 150 -9.83 11.28 8.59
CA ALA A 150 -9.51 11.41 10.01
C ALA A 150 -8.15 12.08 10.19
N GLU A 151 -7.95 12.73 11.33
CA GLU A 151 -6.66 13.25 11.78
C GLU A 151 -6.11 12.44 12.96
N GLY A 152 -4.79 12.47 13.13
CA GLY A 152 -4.09 11.84 14.25
C GLY A 152 -2.59 12.11 14.20
N ASP A 153 -1.83 11.31 14.93
CA ASP A 153 -0.36 11.32 14.90
C ASP A 153 0.15 10.34 13.82
N VAL A 154 1.36 10.55 13.29
CA VAL A 154 1.96 9.66 12.26
C VAL A 154 1.93 8.17 12.70
N ASP A 155 2.23 7.90 13.98
CA ASP A 155 2.24 6.55 14.55
C ASP A 155 0.85 5.90 14.67
N ASP A 156 -0.23 6.67 14.56
CA ASP A 156 -1.59 6.16 14.57
C ASP A 156 -1.92 5.31 13.31
N VAL A 157 -1.03 5.26 12.32
CA VAL A 157 -1.09 4.28 11.22
C VAL A 157 -1.13 2.83 11.73
N THR A 158 -0.59 2.57 12.92
CA THR A 158 -0.60 1.23 13.54
C THR A 158 -1.92 0.87 14.21
N GLN A 159 -2.88 1.78 14.24
CA GLN A 159 -4.24 1.52 14.69
C GLN A 159 -5.09 1.02 13.51
N THR A 160 -5.98 0.06 13.77
CA THR A 160 -6.90 -0.44 12.73
C THR A 160 -7.89 0.65 12.33
N ALA A 161 -8.05 0.87 11.02
CA ALA A 161 -9.05 1.78 10.45
C ALA A 161 -10.48 1.26 10.67
N CYS A 162 -10.62 -0.05 10.85
CA CYS A 162 -11.87 -0.72 11.14
C CYS A 162 -11.93 -1.14 12.60
N GLU A 163 -12.45 -0.27 13.47
CA GLU A 163 -12.64 -0.54 14.89
C GLU A 163 -13.56 -1.75 15.11
N GLY A 164 -13.20 -2.63 16.04
CA GLY A 164 -13.98 -3.84 16.35
C GLY A 164 -13.75 -5.03 15.41
N ASN A 165 -12.98 -4.88 14.33
CA ASN A 165 -12.55 -6.02 13.52
C ASN A 165 -11.49 -6.86 14.26
N PHE A 166 -11.54 -8.18 14.09
CA PHE A 166 -10.53 -9.11 14.62
C PHE A 166 -9.19 -9.05 13.89
N TRP A 167 -9.14 -8.36 12.74
CA TRP A 167 -7.96 -8.24 11.88
C TRP A 167 -7.59 -6.76 11.73
N PHE A 168 -6.30 -6.49 11.55
CA PHE A 168 -5.80 -5.15 11.28
C PHE A 168 -6.14 -4.73 9.85
N GLN A 169 -6.81 -3.59 9.70
CA GLN A 169 -7.02 -2.90 8.43
C GLN A 169 -6.26 -1.57 8.46
N SER A 170 -5.33 -1.33 7.54
CA SER A 170 -4.65 -0.03 7.44
C SER A 170 -5.59 1.02 6.86
N ALA A 171 -5.27 2.30 7.10
CA ALA A 171 -5.82 3.38 6.29
C ALA A 171 -5.40 3.20 4.82
N SER A 172 -6.24 3.63 3.89
CA SER A 172 -5.97 3.52 2.46
C SER A 172 -4.99 4.59 1.99
N LEU A 173 -5.08 5.79 2.54
CA LEU A 173 -4.11 6.88 2.32
C LEU A 173 -3.73 7.51 3.64
N TRP A 174 -2.49 8.01 3.75
CA TRP A 174 -2.08 8.86 4.86
C TRP A 174 -0.92 9.78 4.48
N TRP A 175 -0.92 10.99 5.04
CA TRP A 175 0.06 12.06 4.76
C TRP A 175 0.16 13.04 5.93
N PRO A 176 1.31 13.68 6.17
CA PRO A 176 1.46 14.72 7.17
C PRO A 176 0.82 16.03 6.69
N ASP A 177 0.48 16.91 7.62
CA ASP A 177 -0.17 18.21 7.33
C ASP A 177 0.66 19.10 6.38
N ASP A 178 1.99 19.00 6.44
CA ASP A 178 2.92 19.72 5.56
C ASP A 178 3.08 19.08 4.18
N ARG A 179 2.41 17.95 3.93
CA ARG A 179 2.40 17.20 2.66
C ARG A 179 3.78 16.75 2.19
N ALA A 180 4.72 16.55 3.12
CA ALA A 180 6.08 16.12 2.78
C ALA A 180 6.15 14.74 2.09
N TRP A 181 5.15 13.89 2.31
CA TRP A 181 4.99 12.58 1.67
C TRP A 181 3.52 12.14 1.65
N LEU A 182 3.19 11.16 0.81
CA LEU A 182 1.89 10.46 0.80
C LEU A 182 2.14 8.97 0.67
N VAL A 183 1.46 8.18 1.49
CA VAL A 183 1.43 6.72 1.39
C VAL A 183 0.05 6.28 0.91
N ALA A 184 0.01 5.45 -0.14
CA ALA A 184 -1.20 4.95 -0.77
C ALA A 184 -1.21 3.41 -0.83
N THR A 185 -2.16 2.80 -0.13
CA THR A 185 -2.46 1.36 -0.15
C THR A 185 -3.82 1.18 -0.83
N GLU A 186 -3.78 0.96 -2.13
CA GLU A 186 -4.98 0.77 -2.96
C GLU A 186 -5.63 -0.58 -2.64
N VAL A 187 -6.96 -0.64 -2.63
CA VAL A 187 -7.73 -1.75 -2.06
C VAL A 187 -7.61 -3.07 -2.84
N ASP A 188 -7.28 -3.00 -4.12
CA ASP A 188 -7.11 -4.13 -5.03
C ASP A 188 -5.63 -4.54 -5.18
N LEU A 189 -4.69 -3.82 -4.54
CA LEU A 189 -3.25 -4.03 -4.71
C LEU A 189 -2.59 -4.72 -3.51
N ASP A 190 -1.60 -5.55 -3.80
CA ASP A 190 -0.72 -6.29 -2.89
C ASP A 190 0.60 -5.54 -2.60
N SER A 191 0.59 -4.22 -2.82
CA SER A 191 1.71 -3.33 -2.59
C SER A 191 1.22 -1.91 -2.30
N THR A 192 2.09 -1.14 -1.65
CA THR A 192 1.82 0.25 -1.25
C THR A 192 2.76 1.17 -2.00
N TYR A 193 2.24 2.29 -2.49
CA TYR A 193 3.05 3.32 -3.14
C TYR A 193 3.29 4.49 -2.18
N VAL A 194 4.48 5.07 -2.26
CA VAL A 194 4.87 6.23 -1.46
C VAL A 194 5.46 7.28 -2.38
N GLY A 195 4.96 8.51 -2.31
CA GLY A 195 5.59 9.69 -2.91
C GLY A 195 6.16 10.58 -1.81
N GLY A 196 7.34 11.17 -2.05
CA GLY A 196 7.97 12.08 -1.09
C GLY A 196 9.24 12.74 -1.65
N ALA A 197 9.92 13.49 -0.80
CA ALA A 197 11.28 13.96 -1.11
C ALA A 197 12.23 12.78 -1.37
N ALA A 198 13.25 12.97 -2.22
CA ALA A 198 14.17 11.89 -2.58
C ALA A 198 14.84 11.25 -1.36
N ALA A 199 15.21 12.05 -0.34
CA ALA A 199 15.79 11.54 0.89
C ALA A 199 14.85 10.59 1.67
N ALA A 200 13.54 10.86 1.67
CA ALA A 200 12.56 9.99 2.32
C ALA A 200 12.43 8.66 1.57
N ILE A 201 12.38 8.72 0.23
CA ILE A 201 12.32 7.55 -0.62
C ILE A 201 13.60 6.71 -0.51
N ASP A 202 14.78 7.33 -0.50
CA ASP A 202 16.05 6.62 -0.31
C ASP A 202 16.12 5.92 1.05
N ALA A 203 15.59 6.54 2.11
CA ALA A 203 15.50 5.92 3.42
C ALA A 203 14.58 4.68 3.40
N LEU A 204 13.44 4.74 2.71
CA LEU A 204 12.57 3.57 2.53
C LEU A 204 13.24 2.45 1.74
N LEU A 205 13.99 2.77 0.69
CA LEU A 205 14.69 1.80 -0.16
C LEU A 205 15.86 1.10 0.55
N THR A 206 16.38 1.70 1.63
CA THR A 206 17.52 1.18 2.38
C THR A 206 17.15 0.56 3.73
N ASP A 207 15.92 0.74 4.22
CA ASP A 207 15.45 0.12 5.46
C ASP A 207 15.28 -1.40 5.27
N PRO A 208 16.02 -2.25 6.02
CA PRO A 208 15.98 -3.70 5.85
C PRO A 208 14.66 -4.35 6.30
N ALA A 209 13.79 -3.60 7.00
CA ALA A 209 12.44 -4.06 7.35
C ALA A 209 11.42 -3.90 6.21
N LEU A 210 11.80 -3.21 5.12
CA LEU A 210 10.95 -2.96 3.96
C LEU A 210 11.50 -3.64 2.72
N GLU A 211 10.66 -4.38 2.00
CA GLU A 211 10.97 -4.77 0.63
C GLU A 211 10.45 -3.68 -0.31
N ALA A 212 11.29 -2.68 -0.56
CA ALA A 212 10.94 -1.53 -1.38
C ALA A 212 11.74 -1.48 -2.69
N VAL A 213 11.12 -0.95 -3.72
CA VAL A 213 11.73 -0.69 -5.05
C VAL A 213 11.39 0.73 -5.48
N ARG A 214 12.32 1.40 -6.17
CA ARG A 214 12.05 2.72 -6.75
C ARG A 214 11.04 2.55 -7.87
N ALA A 215 10.08 3.47 -7.95
CA ALA A 215 9.06 3.48 -8.98
C ALA A 215 9.05 4.81 -9.74
N ASP A 216 8.52 4.79 -10.96
CA ASP A 216 8.27 5.97 -11.78
C ASP A 216 6.78 6.32 -11.78
N ILE A 217 6.43 7.60 -11.75
CA ILE A 217 5.03 8.03 -11.69
C ILE A 217 4.17 7.49 -12.84
N ALA A 218 4.76 7.22 -14.00
CA ALA A 218 4.10 6.65 -15.17
C ALA A 218 4.09 5.11 -15.19
N ASP A 219 4.63 4.45 -14.16
CA ASP A 219 4.58 2.99 -14.05
C ASP A 219 3.14 2.51 -13.94
N GLY A 220 2.79 1.50 -14.75
CA GLY A 220 1.47 0.88 -14.67
C GLY A 220 1.32 0.05 -13.39
N ILE A 221 0.10 0.04 -12.85
CA ILE A 221 -0.21 -0.61 -11.56
C ILE A 221 -1.04 -1.91 -11.70
N THR A 222 -1.27 -2.38 -12.92
CA THR A 222 -2.14 -3.53 -13.19
C THR A 222 -1.34 -4.80 -13.44
N ALA A 223 -2.02 -5.96 -13.46
CA ALA A 223 -1.43 -7.23 -13.86
C ALA A 223 -0.71 -7.17 -15.23
N ALA A 224 -1.21 -6.35 -16.16
CA ALA A 224 -0.63 -6.20 -17.51
C ALA A 224 0.65 -5.34 -17.55
N SER A 225 1.00 -4.70 -16.43
CA SER A 225 2.15 -3.81 -16.33
C SER A 225 3.48 -4.56 -16.18
N ASP A 226 3.45 -5.81 -15.70
CA ASP A 226 4.62 -6.68 -15.73
C ASP A 226 4.83 -7.27 -17.12
N ARG A 227 5.70 -6.62 -17.89
CA ARG A 227 6.10 -7.00 -19.26
C ARG A 227 7.32 -7.92 -19.30
N ILE A 228 7.91 -8.25 -18.15
CA ILE A 228 9.16 -9.00 -18.06
C ILE A 228 8.91 -10.43 -17.62
N ASN A 229 8.14 -10.62 -16.55
CA ASN A 229 7.71 -11.95 -16.13
C ASN A 229 6.42 -12.33 -16.86
N PRO A 230 6.33 -13.53 -17.43
CA PRO A 230 5.12 -13.96 -18.14
C PRO A 230 3.97 -14.13 -17.16
N ALA A 231 2.77 -13.77 -17.61
CA ALA A 231 1.55 -14.04 -16.87
C ALA A 231 1.39 -15.55 -16.62
N PRO A 232 0.90 -15.95 -15.43
CA PRO A 232 0.47 -17.31 -15.15
C PRO A 232 -0.49 -17.82 -16.22
N THR A 233 -0.30 -19.06 -16.66
CA THR A 233 -1.27 -19.72 -17.52
C THR A 233 -2.56 -19.92 -16.70
N PRO A 234 -3.75 -19.57 -17.21
CA PRO A 234 -4.99 -19.92 -16.53
C PRO A 234 -5.01 -21.43 -16.31
N GLY A 235 -5.03 -21.87 -15.05
CA GLY A 235 -5.26 -23.28 -14.75
C GLY A 235 -6.60 -23.70 -15.38
N HIS A 236 -6.62 -24.84 -16.07
CA HIS A 236 -7.90 -25.45 -16.45
C HIS A 236 -8.72 -25.62 -15.17
N ARG A 237 -9.84 -24.89 -15.08
CA ARG A 237 -10.83 -25.03 -14.00
C ARG A 237 -11.39 -26.45 -13.97
#